data_AF-A0A9E5FN54-F1
#
_entry.id   AF-A0A9E5FN54-F1
#
_cell.length_a   1.000
_cell.length_b   1.000
_cell.length_c   1.000
_cell.angle_alpha   90.00
_cell.angle_beta   90.00
_cell.angle_gamma   90.00
#
_symmetry.space_group_name_H-M   'P 1'
#
loop_
_entity.id
_entity.type
_entity.pdbx_description
1 polymer ?
#
loop_
_entity_poly.entity_id
_entity_poly.type
_entity_poly.pdbx_seq_one_letter_code
_entity_poly.pdbx_strand_id
1 'polypeptide(L)'
;MALQTHFLPVTQRPLSRENINYGLFFIYGMRILTIFGAMKFFNPDFIDFFKELAANNHKDWFDLNRKRYEQSVKKPFAAFTQYMIDVIAKENSDFNDLLAKDCIFRINRDIRFSNDKTPYKTMSSAVIATGGKKSTAINGIYFEFSAEHVRVYGGIYEINKEDLLTLRHGIADNLDAFKSCYQHPDFVEFFGDIKGDKNKVLPAALKTVAAAEPLLLNKQFYFYATFPSETVLREDLDTLLLKAYRVGKPLEDFFNQLIHRS
;
A
#
# COMPACT_ATOMS: atom_id res chain seq x y z
N MET A 1 -23.52 46.32 -59.47
CA MET A 1 -22.77 46.35 -60.74
C MET A 1 -21.34 45.91 -60.42
N ALA A 2 -20.87 44.87 -61.10
CA ALA A 2 -19.49 44.41 -61.23
C ALA A 2 -18.72 43.91 -59.98
N LEU A 3 -18.60 42.57 -59.97
CA LEU A 3 -17.46 41.77 -59.51
C LEU A 3 -16.09 42.42 -59.78
N GLN A 4 -15.14 42.26 -58.85
CA GLN A 4 -13.75 42.01 -59.23
C GLN A 4 -13.00 41.26 -58.12
N THR A 5 -12.84 39.97 -58.39
CA THR A 5 -11.85 39.04 -57.84
C THR A 5 -10.45 39.49 -58.23
N HIS A 6 -9.48 39.56 -57.30
CA HIS A 6 -8.06 39.40 -57.61
C HIS A 6 -7.37 38.56 -56.51
N PHE A 7 -6.83 37.44 -56.96
CA PHE A 7 -5.96 36.51 -56.25
C PHE A 7 -4.53 37.03 -56.25
N LEU A 8 -3.79 36.81 -55.15
CA LEU A 8 -2.33 36.67 -55.15
C LEU A 8 -1.91 35.47 -54.26
N PRO A 9 -0.81 34.78 -54.57
CA PRO A 9 -0.59 33.38 -54.21
C PRO A 9 0.11 33.18 -52.87
N VAL A 10 -0.32 32.15 -52.14
CA VAL A 10 0.33 31.64 -50.93
C VAL A 10 1.49 30.72 -51.31
N THR A 11 2.70 31.09 -50.90
CA THR A 11 3.90 30.25 -50.97
C THR A 11 3.79 29.09 -49.97
N GLN A 12 3.87 27.86 -50.47
CA GLN A 12 3.93 26.63 -49.67
C GLN A 12 5.28 26.52 -48.95
N ARG A 13 5.27 26.35 -47.62
CA ARG A 13 6.35 25.68 -46.86
C ARG A 13 5.80 24.37 -46.30
N PRO A 14 6.53 23.24 -46.40
CA PRO A 14 6.08 21.99 -45.83
C PRO A 14 6.27 21.98 -44.31
N LEU A 15 5.17 21.76 -43.58
CA LEU A 15 5.18 21.42 -42.16
C LEU A 15 5.51 19.94 -42.00
N SER A 16 6.49 19.66 -41.15
CA SER A 16 6.96 18.34 -40.77
C SER A 16 5.89 17.54 -40.03
N ARG A 17 5.86 16.25 -40.35
CA ARG A 17 5.08 15.19 -39.69
C ARG A 17 5.36 15.17 -38.17
N GLU A 18 4.31 15.12 -37.37
CA GLU A 18 3.94 13.94 -36.56
C GLU A 18 2.65 14.22 -35.78
N ASN A 19 1.59 13.53 -36.19
CA ASN A 19 0.28 13.51 -35.53
C ASN A 19 0.32 12.44 -34.42
N ILE A 20 0.12 12.83 -33.16
CA ILE A 20 -0.37 11.91 -32.13
C ILE A 20 -1.81 12.29 -31.85
N ASN A 21 -2.73 11.53 -32.45
CA ASN A 21 -4.17 11.63 -32.27
C ASN A 21 -4.56 11.24 -30.84
N TYR A 22 -5.15 12.17 -30.09
CA TYR A 22 -5.99 11.84 -28.94
C TYR A 22 -7.39 11.49 -29.45
N GLY A 23 -7.65 10.19 -29.62
CA GLY A 23 -8.96 9.68 -29.99
C GLY A 23 -9.91 9.64 -28.80
N LEU A 24 -10.91 10.53 -28.81
CA LEU A 24 -12.12 10.48 -28.01
C LEU A 24 -12.96 9.28 -28.47
N PHE A 25 -13.31 8.33 -27.59
CA PHE A 25 -14.28 7.28 -27.93
C PHE A 25 -15.39 7.17 -26.89
N PHE A 26 -16.60 7.37 -27.43
CA PHE A 26 -17.89 7.18 -26.82
C PHE A 26 -18.16 5.69 -26.50
N ILE A 27 -19.03 5.51 -25.51
CA ILE A 27 -19.38 4.32 -24.75
C ILE A 27 -20.26 3.38 -25.61
N TYR A 28 -19.94 2.08 -25.66
CA TYR A 28 -20.93 0.98 -25.70
C TYR A 28 -20.24 -0.36 -25.36
N GLY A 29 -20.58 -0.93 -24.19
CA GLY A 29 -20.63 -2.38 -23.99
C GLY A 29 -19.34 -3.23 -24.00
N MET A 30 -18.17 -2.70 -23.64
CA MET A 30 -16.94 -3.49 -23.55
C MET A 30 -16.28 -3.29 -22.18
N ARG A 31 -16.09 -4.38 -21.42
CA ARG A 31 -15.27 -4.39 -20.20
C ARG A 31 -13.97 -3.66 -20.51
N ILE A 32 -13.74 -2.54 -19.84
CA ILE A 32 -12.46 -1.83 -19.87
C ILE A 32 -11.46 -2.75 -19.17
N LEU A 33 -10.83 -3.65 -19.92
CA LEU A 33 -9.57 -4.24 -19.50
C LEU A 33 -8.56 -3.10 -19.59
N THR A 34 -8.40 -2.35 -18.51
CA THR A 34 -7.27 -1.44 -18.37
C THR A 34 -6.03 -2.33 -18.47
N ILE A 35 -5.34 -2.28 -19.61
CA ILE A 35 -4.05 -2.93 -19.79
C ILE A 35 -3.08 -2.13 -18.93
N PHE A 36 -2.94 -2.52 -17.65
CA PHE A 36 -1.79 -2.15 -16.85
C PHE A 36 -0.59 -2.84 -17.52
N GLY A 37 0.17 -2.08 -18.30
CA GLY A 37 1.39 -2.58 -18.90
C GLY A 37 2.34 -3.04 -17.79
N ALA A 38 2.90 -4.23 -17.95
CA ALA A 38 3.96 -4.76 -17.09
C ALA A 38 5.04 -3.70 -16.84
N MET A 39 5.19 -3.24 -15.58
CA MET A 39 6.20 -2.25 -15.22
C MET A 39 7.15 -2.84 -14.17
N LYS A 40 8.44 -2.93 -14.52
CA LYS A 40 9.50 -3.26 -13.56
C LYS A 40 10.04 -1.98 -12.93
N PHE A 41 9.74 -1.81 -11.64
CA PHE A 41 10.29 -0.72 -10.84
C PHE A 41 11.65 -1.08 -10.26
N PHE A 42 11.87 -2.36 -9.96
CA PHE A 42 13.04 -2.84 -9.23
C PHE A 42 13.89 -3.78 -10.08
N ASN A 43 15.17 -3.83 -9.78
CA ASN A 43 16.12 -4.76 -10.36
C ASN A 43 16.77 -5.61 -9.23
N PRO A 44 17.52 -6.67 -9.55
CA PRO A 44 18.10 -7.56 -8.54
C PRO A 44 18.97 -6.85 -7.49
N ASP A 45 19.59 -5.71 -7.84
CA ASP A 45 20.43 -4.94 -6.93
C ASP A 45 19.65 -4.38 -5.72
N PHE A 46 18.33 -4.24 -5.82
CA PHE A 46 17.47 -3.91 -4.67
C PHE A 46 17.60 -4.96 -3.56
N ILE A 47 17.53 -6.24 -3.92
CA ILE A 47 17.60 -7.36 -2.98
C ILE A 47 19.04 -7.48 -2.46
N ASP A 48 20.03 -7.42 -3.36
CA ASP A 48 21.45 -7.55 -3.01
C ASP A 48 21.92 -6.44 -2.07
N PHE A 49 21.46 -5.20 -2.28
CA PHE A 49 21.74 -4.10 -1.35
C PHE A 49 21.29 -4.42 0.08
N PHE A 50 20.08 -4.96 0.27
CA PHE A 50 19.59 -5.29 1.61
C PHE A 50 20.28 -6.53 2.22
N LYS A 51 20.69 -7.50 1.39
CA LYS A 51 21.51 -8.65 1.84
C LYS A 51 22.86 -8.16 2.37
N GLU A 52 23.54 -7.32 1.61
CA GLU A 52 24.85 -6.77 2.00
C GLU A 52 24.73 -5.81 3.19
N LEU A 53 23.68 -4.98 3.25
CA LEU A 53 23.42 -4.10 4.39
C LEU A 53 23.21 -4.91 5.68
N ALA A 54 22.52 -6.05 5.63
CA ALA A 54 22.34 -6.90 6.80
C ALA A 54 23.67 -7.38 7.38
N ALA A 55 24.63 -7.75 6.52
CA ALA A 55 25.96 -8.17 6.93
C ALA A 55 26.87 -6.99 7.36
N ASN A 56 26.62 -5.78 6.86
CA ASN A 56 27.47 -4.60 7.06
C ASN A 56 26.70 -3.40 7.64
N ASN A 57 25.83 -3.63 8.62
CA ASN A 57 24.94 -2.61 9.14
C ASN A 57 25.65 -1.63 10.09
N HIS A 58 26.47 -0.74 9.52
CA HIS A 58 27.15 0.34 10.19
C HIS A 58 27.30 1.55 9.26
N LYS A 59 27.52 2.73 9.85
CA LYS A 59 27.48 4.02 9.14
C LYS A 59 28.48 4.11 7.99
N ASP A 60 29.72 3.66 8.21
CA ASP A 60 30.79 3.80 7.22
C ASP A 60 30.50 3.02 5.94
N TRP A 61 30.00 1.80 6.05
CA TRP A 61 29.60 1.00 4.89
C TRP A 61 28.43 1.66 4.15
N PHE A 62 27.43 2.16 4.88
CA PHE A 62 26.29 2.83 4.27
C PHE A 62 26.69 4.13 3.57
N ASP A 63 27.63 4.90 4.12
CA ASP A 63 28.12 6.12 3.50
C ASP A 63 28.82 5.84 2.17
N LEU A 64 29.66 4.79 2.11
CA LEU A 64 30.29 4.34 0.87
C LEU A 64 29.26 3.85 -0.16
N ASN A 65 28.17 3.22 0.29
CA ASN A 65 27.12 2.68 -0.56
C ASN A 65 25.92 3.62 -0.78
N ARG A 66 26.00 4.87 -0.31
CA ARG A 66 24.89 5.82 -0.32
C ARG A 66 24.32 6.08 -1.72
N LYS A 67 25.21 6.19 -2.71
CA LYS A 67 24.80 6.39 -4.11
C LYS A 67 24.04 5.18 -4.66
N ARG A 68 24.49 3.96 -4.35
CA ARG A 68 23.81 2.70 -4.71
C ARG A 68 22.46 2.61 -4.02
N TYR A 69 22.38 2.90 -2.73
CA TYR A 69 21.11 2.99 -2.00
C TYR A 69 20.12 3.93 -2.68
N GLU A 70 20.57 5.14 -3.06
CA GLU A 70 19.71 6.12 -3.71
C GLU A 70 19.18 5.64 -5.07
N GLN A 71 20.02 4.97 -5.86
CA GLN A 71 19.70 4.51 -7.22
C GLN A 71 18.88 3.22 -7.24
N SER A 72 19.25 2.23 -6.44
CA SER A 72 18.68 0.89 -6.47
C SER A 72 17.49 0.72 -5.53
N VAL A 73 17.40 1.53 -4.47
CA VAL A 73 16.37 1.40 -3.43
C VAL A 73 15.50 2.65 -3.34
N LYS A 74 16.07 3.79 -2.93
CA LYS A 74 15.27 4.97 -2.53
C LYS A 74 14.43 5.54 -3.67
N LYS A 75 15.02 5.79 -4.85
CA LYS A 75 14.31 6.37 -5.99
C LYS A 75 13.29 5.38 -6.59
N PRO A 76 13.64 4.11 -6.87
CA PRO A 76 12.67 3.11 -7.33
C PRO A 76 11.49 2.91 -6.37
N PHE A 77 11.77 2.80 -5.07
CA PHE A 77 10.72 2.60 -4.07
C PHE A 77 9.79 3.81 -3.96
N ALA A 78 10.33 5.04 -4.10
CA ALA A 78 9.51 6.25 -4.15
C ALA A 78 8.64 6.31 -5.42
N ALA A 79 9.19 5.95 -6.58
CA ALA A 79 8.44 5.91 -7.83
C ALA A 79 7.32 4.85 -7.77
N PHE A 80 7.62 3.65 -7.27
CA PHE A 80 6.63 2.58 -7.08
C PHE A 80 5.54 2.99 -6.10
N THR A 81 5.90 3.61 -4.97
CA THR A 81 4.93 4.08 -3.97
C THR A 81 4.00 5.14 -4.58
N GLN A 82 4.54 6.11 -5.33
CA GLN A 82 3.70 7.12 -5.98
C GLN A 82 2.77 6.48 -7.00
N TYR A 83 3.28 5.55 -7.82
CA TYR A 83 2.46 4.83 -8.77
C TYR A 83 1.32 4.05 -8.08
N MET A 84 1.60 3.35 -6.98
CA MET A 84 0.57 2.66 -6.21
C MET A 84 -0.48 3.61 -5.64
N ILE A 85 -0.08 4.80 -5.16
CA ILE A 85 -1.01 5.84 -4.74
C ILE A 85 -1.92 6.22 -5.90
N ASP A 86 -1.37 6.54 -7.07
CA ASP A 86 -2.12 6.97 -8.25
C ASP A 86 -3.07 5.86 -8.75
N VAL A 87 -2.69 4.59 -8.61
CA VAL A 87 -3.53 3.43 -8.95
C VAL A 87 -4.70 3.31 -7.98
N ILE A 88 -4.45 3.34 -6.67
CA ILE A 88 -5.49 3.22 -5.65
C ILE A 88 -6.43 4.44 -5.66
N ALA A 89 -5.90 5.62 -5.97
CA ALA A 89 -6.67 6.87 -6.05
C ALA A 89 -7.78 6.83 -7.13
N LYS A 90 -7.67 5.95 -8.12
CA LYS A 90 -8.74 5.70 -9.11
C LYS A 90 -9.97 5.01 -8.50
N GLU A 91 -9.78 4.26 -7.42
CA GLU A 91 -10.84 3.54 -6.70
C GLU A 91 -11.29 4.29 -5.44
N ASN A 92 -10.41 5.12 -4.87
CA ASN A 92 -10.71 5.94 -3.70
C ASN A 92 -10.06 7.32 -3.80
N SER A 93 -10.89 8.35 -4.02
CA SER A 93 -10.44 9.73 -4.20
C SER A 93 -9.74 10.34 -2.99
N ASP A 94 -9.88 9.75 -1.80
CA ASP A 94 -9.23 10.25 -0.58
C ASP A 94 -7.69 10.20 -0.67
N PHE A 95 -7.13 9.44 -1.61
CA PHE A 95 -5.69 9.34 -1.84
C PHE A 95 -5.15 10.31 -2.89
N ASN A 96 -5.99 11.08 -3.58
CA ASN A 96 -5.58 11.95 -4.70
C ASN A 96 -4.47 12.95 -4.34
N ASP A 97 -4.52 13.49 -3.11
CA ASP A 97 -3.55 14.49 -2.64
C ASP A 97 -2.33 13.87 -1.94
N LEU A 98 -2.27 12.54 -1.85
CA LEU A 98 -1.22 11.85 -1.12
C LEU A 98 0.06 11.76 -1.96
N LEU A 99 1.20 12.05 -1.34
CA LEU A 99 2.51 11.96 -1.99
C LEU A 99 3.36 10.86 -1.36
N ALA A 100 4.14 10.16 -2.17
CA ALA A 100 5.00 9.06 -1.72
C ALA A 100 5.93 9.43 -0.55
N LYS A 101 6.44 10.67 -0.51
CA LYS A 101 7.28 11.18 0.59
C LYS A 101 6.58 11.15 1.97
N ASP A 102 5.26 11.26 1.97
CA ASP A 102 4.43 11.28 3.17
C ASP A 102 4.09 9.86 3.64
N CYS A 103 4.18 8.87 2.73
CA CYS A 103 3.96 7.44 2.97
C CYS A 103 5.20 6.66 3.40
N ILE A 104 6.38 7.02 2.86
CA ILE A 104 7.59 6.21 3.00
C ILE A 104 8.26 6.43 4.36
N PHE A 105 8.60 5.32 5.02
CA PHE A 105 9.36 5.34 6.26
C PHE A 105 10.86 5.52 6.00
N ARG A 106 11.54 6.22 6.91
CA ARG A 106 13.01 6.34 6.85
C ARG A 106 13.69 4.99 7.06
N ILE A 107 14.86 4.84 6.44
CA ILE A 107 15.72 3.66 6.63
C ILE A 107 16.40 3.64 8.01
N ASN A 108 16.62 4.79 8.66
CA ASN A 108 17.25 4.83 9.98
C ASN A 108 16.35 4.25 11.08
N ARG A 109 16.92 3.39 11.92
CA ARG A 109 16.27 2.84 13.12
C ARG A 109 16.33 3.82 14.27
N ASP A 110 15.31 3.77 15.13
CA ASP A 110 15.40 4.38 16.46
C ASP A 110 15.98 3.34 17.42
N ILE A 111 17.25 3.54 17.80
CA ILE A 111 18.02 2.57 18.60
C ILE A 111 18.21 3.00 20.05
N ARG A 112 17.58 4.10 20.49
CA ARG A 112 17.78 4.67 21.84
C ARG A 112 17.49 3.64 22.93
N PHE A 113 16.41 2.87 22.75
CA PHE A 113 15.94 1.86 23.70
C PHE A 113 16.13 0.41 23.22
N SER A 114 16.73 0.20 22.05
CA SER A 114 16.95 -1.13 21.49
C SER A 114 18.24 -1.77 22.03
N ASN A 115 18.22 -3.08 22.33
CA ASN A 115 19.44 -3.83 22.62
C ASN A 115 20.30 -4.00 21.36
N ASP A 116 19.67 -4.22 20.21
CA ASP A 116 20.32 -4.21 18.91
C ASP A 116 20.58 -2.77 18.46
N LYS A 117 21.86 -2.42 18.27
CA LYS A 117 22.31 -1.06 17.94
C LYS A 117 22.57 -0.85 16.45
N THR A 118 22.17 -1.77 15.57
CA THR A 118 22.34 -1.57 14.13
C THR A 118 21.55 -0.34 13.64
N PRO A 119 22.18 0.62 12.93
CA PRO A 119 21.60 1.94 12.66
C PRO A 119 20.53 1.96 11.56
N TYR A 120 20.49 0.97 10.67
CA TYR A 120 19.62 0.96 9.50
C TYR A 120 18.65 -0.23 9.50
N LYS A 121 17.46 -0.04 8.95
CA LYS A 121 16.52 -1.10 8.62
C LYS A 121 17.05 -1.86 7.39
N THR A 122 16.86 -3.17 7.39
CA THR A 122 17.18 -4.07 6.26
C THR A 122 16.00 -4.25 5.30
N MET A 123 15.14 -3.24 5.23
CA MET A 123 13.95 -3.20 4.39
C MET A 123 13.56 -1.75 4.07
N SER A 124 12.81 -1.57 2.99
CA SER A 124 12.07 -0.35 2.68
C SER A 124 10.58 -0.58 2.90
N SER A 125 9.90 0.37 3.54
CA SER A 125 8.46 0.28 3.78
C SER A 125 7.71 1.58 3.57
N ALA A 126 6.43 1.46 3.26
CA ALA A 126 5.51 2.58 3.09
C ALA A 126 4.11 2.19 3.57
N VAL A 127 3.33 3.21 3.95
CA VAL A 127 1.89 3.09 4.15
C VAL A 127 1.15 4.10 3.29
N ILE A 128 0.21 3.60 2.48
CA ILE A 128 -0.73 4.42 1.72
C ILE A 128 -2.01 4.46 2.54
N ALA A 129 -2.20 5.56 3.27
CA ALA A 129 -3.34 5.87 4.11
C ALA A 129 -3.57 7.38 4.06
N THR A 130 -4.80 7.84 4.32
CA THR A 130 -5.11 9.28 4.40
C THR A 130 -4.26 9.97 5.47
N GLY A 131 -3.46 10.98 5.14
CA GLY A 131 -2.49 11.57 6.06
C GLY A 131 -1.13 10.83 6.15
N GLY A 132 -0.91 9.81 5.33
CA GLY A 132 0.37 9.11 5.16
C GLY A 132 0.81 8.36 6.41
N LYS A 133 2.13 8.30 6.66
CA LYS A 133 2.72 7.54 7.78
C LYS A 133 2.42 8.04 9.20
N LYS A 134 1.65 9.12 9.31
CA LYS A 134 1.14 9.65 10.59
C LYS A 134 -0.36 9.38 10.78
N SER A 135 -1.00 8.80 9.77
CA SER A 135 -2.41 8.46 9.78
C SER A 135 -2.73 7.49 10.92
N THR A 136 -3.90 7.68 11.53
CA THR A 136 -4.53 6.65 12.35
C THR A 136 -5.73 5.99 11.67
N ALA A 137 -6.04 6.41 10.43
CA ALA A 137 -7.15 5.90 9.66
C ALA A 137 -6.99 4.41 9.30
N ILE A 138 -8.12 3.73 9.11
CA ILE A 138 -8.20 2.29 8.83
C ILE A 138 -8.61 2.12 7.37
N ASN A 139 -7.91 2.78 6.45
CA ASN A 139 -8.26 2.77 5.04
C ASN A 139 -7.00 2.76 4.19
N GLY A 140 -6.22 1.68 4.23
CA GLY A 140 -4.91 1.74 3.63
C GLY A 140 -4.21 0.43 3.42
N ILE A 141 -3.03 0.52 2.85
CA ILE A 141 -2.15 -0.61 2.61
C ILE A 141 -0.76 -0.25 3.12
N TYR A 142 -0.20 -1.11 3.97
CA TYR A 142 1.21 -1.06 4.31
C TYR A 142 1.94 -2.16 3.55
N PHE A 143 3.11 -1.85 3.02
CA PHE A 143 3.98 -2.85 2.40
C PHE A 143 5.44 -2.61 2.77
N GLU A 144 6.19 -3.71 2.83
CA GLU A 144 7.64 -3.68 3.06
C GLU A 144 8.34 -4.71 2.17
N PHE A 145 9.48 -4.30 1.62
CA PHE A 145 10.31 -5.11 0.75
C PHE A 145 11.71 -5.20 1.36
N SER A 146 12.20 -6.43 1.52
CA SER A 146 13.49 -6.75 2.12
C SER A 146 14.26 -7.75 1.25
N ALA A 147 15.45 -8.13 1.71
CA ALA A 147 16.21 -9.24 1.14
C ALA A 147 15.58 -10.62 1.36
N GLU A 148 14.63 -10.75 2.29
CA GLU A 148 14.03 -12.02 2.69
C GLU A 148 12.59 -12.16 2.19
N HIS A 149 11.86 -11.05 2.09
CA HIS A 149 10.44 -11.09 1.77
C HIS A 149 9.91 -9.82 1.13
N VAL A 150 8.79 -9.99 0.44
CA VAL A 150 7.80 -8.95 0.22
C VAL A 150 6.64 -9.22 1.16
N ARG A 151 6.21 -8.22 1.94
CA ARG A 151 5.01 -8.32 2.77
C ARG A 151 4.07 -7.16 2.53
N VAL A 152 2.79 -7.48 2.59
CA VAL A 152 1.68 -6.53 2.46
C VAL A 152 0.71 -6.76 3.60
N TYR A 153 0.23 -5.67 4.18
CA TYR A 153 -0.49 -5.63 5.45
C TYR A 153 -1.70 -4.72 5.32
N GLY A 154 -2.71 -5.00 6.13
CA GLY A 154 -3.88 -4.14 6.36
C GLY A 154 -4.43 -4.33 7.77
N GLY A 155 -5.51 -3.61 8.06
CA GLY A 155 -6.19 -3.58 9.34
C GLY A 155 -5.54 -2.64 10.35
N ILE A 156 -5.64 -2.98 11.63
CA ILE A 156 -5.34 -2.08 12.74
C ILE A 156 -4.19 -2.62 13.58
N TYR A 157 -2.99 -2.07 13.39
CA TYR A 157 -1.82 -2.40 14.22
C TYR A 157 -1.76 -1.55 15.50
N GLU A 158 -1.90 -0.22 15.37
CA GLU A 158 -1.93 0.67 16.52
C GLU A 158 -3.37 1.06 16.82
N ILE A 159 -3.82 0.85 18.05
CA ILE A 159 -5.16 1.23 18.53
C ILE A 159 -5.07 1.60 20.00
N ASN A 160 -5.70 2.73 20.38
CA ASN A 160 -5.75 3.15 21.77
C ASN A 160 -6.78 2.32 22.56
N LYS A 161 -6.78 2.44 23.88
CA LYS A 161 -7.64 1.62 24.75
C LYS A 161 -9.13 1.88 24.52
N GLU A 162 -9.51 3.12 24.25
CA GLU A 162 -10.90 3.56 24.09
C GLU A 162 -11.47 3.00 22.78
N ASP A 163 -10.80 3.26 21.66
CA ASP A 163 -11.15 2.72 20.34
C ASP A 163 -11.20 1.19 20.35
N LEU A 164 -10.25 0.54 21.02
CA LEU A 164 -10.24 -0.93 21.11
C LEU A 164 -11.45 -1.47 21.87
N LEU A 165 -11.91 -0.75 22.90
CA LEU A 165 -13.11 -1.15 23.64
C LEU A 165 -14.36 -0.92 22.78
N THR A 166 -14.47 0.24 22.14
CA THR A 166 -15.58 0.56 21.20
C THR A 166 -15.65 -0.46 20.08
N LEU A 167 -14.51 -0.77 19.44
CA LEU A 167 -14.42 -1.76 18.37
C LEU A 167 -14.91 -3.14 18.82
N ARG A 168 -14.52 -3.59 20.02
CA ARG A 168 -14.97 -4.88 20.56
C ARG A 168 -16.47 -4.94 20.79
N HIS A 169 -17.06 -3.87 21.33
CA HIS A 169 -18.52 -3.79 21.48
C HIS A 169 -19.20 -3.80 20.11
N GLY A 170 -18.71 -3.00 19.17
CA GLY A 170 -19.20 -3.00 17.79
C GLY A 170 -19.12 -4.37 17.12
N ILE A 171 -18.01 -5.10 17.26
CA ILE A 171 -17.88 -6.47 16.76
C ILE A 171 -18.87 -7.40 17.47
N ALA A 172 -18.99 -7.30 18.80
CA ALA A 172 -19.88 -8.16 19.58
C ALA A 172 -21.35 -8.02 19.15
N ASP A 173 -21.75 -6.81 18.78
CA ASP A 173 -23.11 -6.52 18.29
C ASP A 173 -23.31 -6.88 16.81
N ASN A 174 -22.22 -7.16 16.07
CA ASN A 174 -22.22 -7.40 14.61
C ASN A 174 -21.39 -8.62 14.19
N LEU A 175 -21.47 -9.74 14.95
CA LEU A 175 -20.59 -10.90 14.76
C LEU A 175 -20.67 -11.53 13.37
N ASP A 176 -21.86 -11.68 12.80
CA ASP A 176 -22.01 -12.33 11.50
C ASP A 176 -21.40 -11.48 10.39
N ALA A 177 -21.55 -10.16 10.46
CA ALA A 177 -20.91 -9.23 9.53
C ALA A 177 -19.38 -9.31 9.66
N PHE A 178 -18.85 -9.26 10.88
CA PHE A 178 -17.41 -9.40 11.14
C PHE A 178 -16.86 -10.72 10.59
N LYS A 179 -17.52 -11.85 10.89
CA LYS A 179 -17.15 -13.18 10.40
C LYS A 179 -17.17 -13.25 8.87
N SER A 180 -18.19 -12.68 8.24
CA SER A 180 -18.30 -12.67 6.78
C SER A 180 -17.11 -11.99 6.10
N CYS A 181 -16.47 -11.00 6.74
CA CYS A 181 -15.30 -10.32 6.21
C CYS A 181 -14.05 -11.21 6.21
N TYR A 182 -13.66 -11.77 7.37
CA TYR A 182 -12.39 -12.50 7.49
C TYR A 182 -12.49 -13.99 7.14
N GLN A 183 -13.70 -14.55 7.10
CA GLN A 183 -13.94 -15.92 6.63
C GLN A 183 -14.22 -15.97 5.11
N HIS A 184 -14.26 -14.82 4.43
CA HIS A 184 -14.41 -14.78 2.98
C HIS A 184 -13.29 -15.59 2.31
N PRO A 185 -13.58 -16.44 1.30
CA PRO A 185 -12.57 -17.31 0.68
C PRO A 185 -11.32 -16.56 0.22
N ASP A 186 -11.49 -15.40 -0.43
CA ASP A 186 -10.36 -14.58 -0.89
C ASP A 186 -9.49 -14.06 0.28
N PHE A 187 -10.10 -13.72 1.42
CA PHE A 187 -9.36 -13.26 2.59
C PHE A 187 -8.55 -14.40 3.20
N VAL A 188 -9.17 -15.57 3.36
CA VAL A 188 -8.53 -16.76 3.91
C VAL A 188 -7.40 -17.23 2.97
N GLU A 189 -7.62 -17.26 1.66
CA GLU A 189 -6.60 -17.64 0.69
C GLU A 189 -5.40 -16.68 0.72
N PHE A 190 -5.66 -15.38 0.80
CA PHE A 190 -4.60 -14.37 0.67
C PHE A 190 -3.86 -14.10 1.99
N PHE A 191 -4.59 -13.99 3.11
CA PHE A 191 -4.07 -13.56 4.41
C PHE A 191 -4.13 -14.65 5.49
N GLY A 192 -4.92 -15.70 5.29
CA GLY A 192 -5.17 -16.73 6.28
C GLY A 192 -6.17 -16.29 7.35
N ASP A 193 -5.74 -15.45 8.28
CA ASP A 193 -6.56 -15.01 9.43
C ASP A 193 -6.07 -13.66 10.00
N ILE A 194 -6.92 -13.04 10.81
CA ILE A 194 -6.60 -11.83 11.59
C ILE A 194 -5.59 -12.17 12.69
N LYS A 195 -4.63 -11.28 12.91
CA LYS A 195 -3.54 -11.39 13.88
C LYS A 195 -3.62 -10.28 14.92
N GLY A 196 -3.07 -10.59 16.09
CA GLY A 196 -3.01 -9.67 17.22
C GLY A 196 -2.61 -10.39 18.50
N ASP A 197 -1.89 -9.70 19.38
CA ASP A 197 -1.61 -10.20 20.72
C ASP A 197 -2.90 -10.28 21.51
N LYS A 198 -3.07 -11.32 22.33
CA LYS A 198 -4.32 -11.52 23.09
C LYS A 198 -4.24 -10.94 24.50
N ASN A 199 -5.33 -10.30 24.93
CA ASN A 199 -5.61 -10.08 26.34
C ASN A 199 -5.96 -11.41 27.01
N LYS A 200 -5.53 -11.59 28.26
CA LYS A 200 -5.89 -12.78 29.05
C LYS A 200 -7.34 -12.73 29.55
N VAL A 201 -7.84 -11.51 29.81
CA VAL A 201 -9.17 -11.27 30.39
C VAL A 201 -9.79 -10.05 29.73
N LEU A 202 -11.10 -10.12 29.47
CA LEU A 202 -11.92 -9.00 29.00
C LEU A 202 -12.93 -8.57 30.09
N PRO A 203 -13.50 -7.36 29.97
CA PRO A 203 -14.65 -6.94 30.77
C PRO A 203 -15.77 -7.99 30.74
N ALA A 204 -16.52 -8.11 31.84
CA ALA A 204 -17.53 -9.16 32.02
C ALA A 204 -18.54 -9.22 30.87
N ALA A 205 -18.98 -8.07 30.36
CA ALA A 205 -19.93 -7.96 29.24
C ALA A 205 -19.44 -8.62 27.93
N LEU A 206 -18.13 -8.73 27.71
CA LEU A 206 -17.56 -9.28 26.47
C LEU A 206 -17.14 -10.75 26.62
N LYS A 207 -17.17 -11.33 27.82
CA LYS A 207 -16.65 -12.69 28.07
C LYS A 207 -17.42 -13.76 27.30
N THR A 208 -18.75 -13.69 27.32
CA THR A 208 -19.61 -14.68 26.64
C THR A 208 -19.39 -14.63 25.13
N VAL A 209 -19.35 -13.42 24.56
CA VAL A 209 -19.12 -13.24 23.12
C VAL A 209 -17.72 -13.67 22.71
N ALA A 210 -16.69 -13.33 23.51
CA ALA A 210 -15.32 -13.74 23.23
C ALA A 210 -15.08 -15.26 23.31
N ALA A 211 -15.96 -16.02 23.98
CA ALA A 211 -15.93 -17.48 23.92
C ALA A 211 -16.38 -18.01 22.56
N ALA A 212 -17.34 -17.35 21.91
CA ALA A 212 -17.83 -17.69 20.58
C ALA A 212 -17.02 -17.05 19.43
N GLU A 213 -16.35 -15.93 19.71
CA GLU A 213 -15.47 -15.23 18.79
C GLU A 213 -14.15 -14.83 19.50
N PRO A 214 -13.14 -15.71 19.51
CA PRO A 214 -11.89 -15.49 20.22
C PRO A 214 -11.06 -14.30 19.71
N LEU A 215 -11.32 -13.78 18.50
CA LEU A 215 -10.62 -12.60 17.99
C LEU A 215 -10.92 -11.33 18.81
N LEU A 216 -12.03 -11.28 19.57
CA LEU A 216 -12.29 -10.18 20.52
C LEU A 216 -11.18 -10.05 21.58
N LEU A 217 -10.42 -11.11 21.86
CA LEU A 217 -9.30 -11.05 22.79
C LEU A 217 -8.12 -10.25 22.24
N ASN A 218 -8.03 -10.08 20.92
CA ASN A 218 -6.90 -9.42 20.30
C ASN A 218 -6.80 -7.95 20.74
N LYS A 219 -5.58 -7.47 20.92
CA LYS A 219 -5.21 -6.08 21.22
C LYS A 219 -5.04 -5.26 19.94
N GLN A 220 -4.83 -5.93 18.82
CA GLN A 220 -4.68 -5.38 17.47
C GLN A 220 -5.47 -6.26 16.50
N PHE A 221 -5.88 -5.71 15.36
CA PHE A 221 -6.67 -6.43 14.35
C PHE A 221 -6.01 -6.23 12.98
N TYR A 222 -4.82 -6.79 12.80
CA TYR A 222 -4.07 -6.65 11.54
C TYR A 222 -3.96 -7.98 10.81
N PHE A 223 -3.69 -7.94 9.52
CA PHE A 223 -3.48 -9.12 8.69
C PHE A 223 -2.36 -8.85 7.70
N TYR A 224 -1.68 -9.90 7.23
CA TYR A 224 -0.61 -9.75 6.25
C TYR A 224 -0.37 -11.02 5.44
N ALA A 225 0.14 -10.83 4.23
CA ALA A 225 0.65 -11.90 3.37
C ALA A 225 2.16 -11.76 3.21
N THR A 226 2.86 -12.88 3.11
CA THR A 226 4.32 -12.93 2.89
C THR A 226 4.63 -13.64 1.59
N PHE A 227 5.48 -13.04 0.78
CA PHE A 227 5.96 -13.58 -0.49
C PHE A 227 7.49 -13.62 -0.50
N PRO A 228 8.11 -14.48 -1.33
CA PRO A 228 9.57 -14.48 -1.54
C PRO A 228 10.09 -13.11 -1.99
N SER A 229 11.32 -12.76 -1.63
CA SER A 229 11.93 -11.46 -1.96
C SER A 229 11.91 -11.15 -3.45
N GLU A 230 12.05 -12.17 -4.30
CA GLU A 230 12.07 -12.10 -5.77
C GLU A 230 10.75 -11.57 -6.34
N THR A 231 9.67 -11.61 -5.55
CA THR A 231 8.37 -11.01 -5.89
C THR A 231 8.51 -9.53 -6.22
N VAL A 232 9.47 -8.82 -5.61
CA VAL A 232 9.73 -7.39 -5.88
C VAL A 232 10.18 -7.14 -7.33
N LEU A 233 10.69 -8.17 -8.03
CA LEU A 233 11.17 -8.09 -9.41
C LEU A 233 10.10 -8.43 -10.45
N ARG A 234 8.91 -8.83 -10.00
CA ARG A 234 7.82 -9.24 -10.89
C ARG A 234 7.19 -8.03 -11.59
N GLU A 235 6.72 -8.28 -12.79
CA GLU A 235 6.01 -7.30 -13.63
C GLU A 235 4.60 -6.97 -13.14
N ASP A 236 4.02 -7.87 -12.34
CA ASP A 236 2.67 -7.78 -11.78
C ASP A 236 2.67 -7.47 -10.27
N LEU A 237 3.77 -6.94 -9.74
CA LEU A 237 3.89 -6.56 -8.32
C LEU A 237 2.80 -5.57 -7.90
N ASP A 238 2.48 -4.61 -8.75
CA ASP A 238 1.43 -3.62 -8.52
C ASP A 238 0.05 -4.28 -8.43
N THR A 239 -0.23 -5.20 -9.34
CA THR A 239 -1.48 -5.96 -9.39
C THR A 239 -1.62 -6.84 -8.15
N LEU A 240 -0.53 -7.44 -7.67
CA LEU A 240 -0.51 -8.21 -6.42
C LEU A 240 -0.86 -7.33 -5.21
N LEU A 241 -0.25 -6.15 -5.07
CA LEU A 241 -0.52 -5.24 -3.96
C LEU A 241 -1.94 -4.63 -4.05
N LEU A 242 -2.42 -4.32 -5.26
CA LEU A 242 -3.80 -3.86 -5.46
C LEU A 242 -4.82 -4.95 -5.11
N LYS A 243 -4.53 -6.22 -5.43
CA LYS A 243 -5.35 -7.36 -4.97
C LYS A 243 -5.37 -7.40 -3.44
N ALA A 244 -4.22 -7.28 -2.78
CA ALA A 244 -4.15 -7.27 -1.32
C ALA A 244 -5.02 -6.15 -0.70
N TYR A 245 -4.92 -4.93 -1.24
CA TYR A 245 -5.76 -3.79 -0.83
C TYR A 245 -7.26 -4.12 -0.93
N ARG A 246 -7.69 -4.62 -2.10
CA ARG A 246 -9.12 -4.95 -2.34
C ARG A 246 -9.63 -6.09 -1.47
N VAL A 247 -8.82 -7.11 -1.21
CA VAL A 247 -9.19 -8.26 -0.36
C VAL A 247 -9.32 -7.84 1.11
N GLY A 248 -8.45 -6.95 1.59
CA GLY A 248 -8.51 -6.45 2.97
C GLY A 248 -9.62 -5.42 3.20
N LYS A 249 -10.00 -4.67 2.16
CA LYS A 249 -10.90 -3.52 2.23
C LYS A 249 -12.24 -3.79 2.93
N PRO A 250 -12.98 -4.89 2.69
CA PRO A 250 -14.24 -5.13 3.37
C PRO A 250 -14.13 -5.17 4.91
N LEU A 251 -13.04 -5.75 5.44
CA LEU A 251 -12.80 -5.81 6.88
C LEU A 251 -12.43 -4.43 7.44
N GLU A 252 -11.62 -3.67 6.70
CA GLU A 252 -11.27 -2.29 7.06
C GLU A 252 -12.49 -1.35 7.05
N ASP A 253 -13.35 -1.46 6.03
CA ASP A 253 -14.59 -0.71 5.92
C ASP A 253 -15.55 -1.06 7.07
N PHE A 254 -15.63 -2.33 7.45
CA PHE A 254 -16.37 -2.75 8.64
C PHE A 254 -15.82 -2.09 9.92
N PHE A 255 -14.50 -2.02 10.10
CA PHE A 255 -13.92 -1.33 11.26
C PHE A 255 -14.20 0.18 11.25
N ASN A 256 -14.14 0.85 10.09
CA ASN A 256 -14.44 2.28 9.95
C ASN A 256 -15.89 2.65 10.30
N GLN A 257 -16.82 1.70 10.21
CA GLN A 257 -18.21 1.90 10.67
C GLN A 257 -18.33 1.92 12.20
N LEU A 258 -17.38 1.30 12.90
CA LEU A 258 -17.42 1.13 14.36
C LEU A 258 -16.58 2.17 15.10
N ILE A 259 -15.44 2.56 14.53
CA ILE A 259 -14.54 3.57 15.11
C ILE A 259 -14.11 4.57 14.03
N HIS A 260 -14.12 5.85 14.39
CA HIS A 260 -13.71 6.93 13.48
C HIS A 260 -12.33 7.42 13.87
N ARG A 261 -11.36 7.22 12.97
CA ARG A 261 -9.96 7.57 13.16
C ARG A 261 -9.47 8.44 12.02
N SER A 262 -8.61 9.40 12.33
CA SER A 262 -8.09 10.42 11.41
C SER A 262 -6.65 10.18 11.00
#